data_AF-A0A960K7G8-F1
#
_entry.id   AF-A0A960K7G8-F1
#
_cell.length_a   1.000
_cell.length_b   1.000
_cell.length_c   1.000
_cell.angle_alpha   90.00
_cell.angle_beta   90.00
_cell.angle_gamma   90.00
#
_symmetry.space_group_name_H-M   'P 1'
#
loop_
_entity.id
_entity.type
_entity.pdbx_description
1 polymer ?
#
loop_
_entity_poly.entity_id
_entity_poly.type
_entity_poly.pdbx_seq_one_letter_code
_entity_poly.pdbx_strand_id
1 'polypeptide(L)'
;MSPIRVLYIMGYGRSGSTLLDTILGDHPEVESVGELANLLRAWSNDEFCACQRRAHKCPFWQEVWQRWEASGEAGPEGYEELQERYQRLRQLPRLALASLLSSKTLEDYRCKTKGLFEAVAAVSGKKVIVDSSKNPGRGLVLAGIPGLDVRL
;
A
#
# COMPACT_ATOMS: atom_id res chain seq x y z
N MET A 1 2.48 5.69 -19.31
CA MET A 1 2.42 6.46 -18.03
C MET A 1 3.78 6.37 -17.35
N SER A 2 4.22 7.44 -16.70
CA SER A 2 5.41 7.37 -15.84
C SER A 2 5.12 6.43 -14.66
N PRO A 3 6.12 5.68 -14.16
CA PRO A 3 5.93 4.83 -12.99
C PRO A 3 5.52 5.66 -11.77
N ILE A 4 4.67 5.08 -10.92
CA ILE A 4 4.28 5.68 -9.64
C ILE A 4 5.45 5.55 -8.69
N ARG A 5 5.96 6.66 -8.16
CA ARG A 5 7.04 6.61 -7.18
C ARG A 5 6.47 6.29 -5.81
N VAL A 6 7.00 5.23 -5.19
CA VAL A 6 6.62 4.80 -3.84
C VAL A 6 7.83 4.90 -2.93
N LEU A 7 7.73 5.70 -1.86
CA LEU A 7 8.71 5.73 -0.78
C LEU A 7 8.19 4.82 0.34
N TYR A 8 8.82 3.68 0.52
CA TYR A 8 8.38 2.68 1.48
C TYR A 8 9.24 2.74 2.75
N ILE A 9 8.65 3.16 3.86
CA ILE A 9 9.37 3.23 5.14
C ILE A 9 9.35 1.85 5.80
N MET A 10 10.47 1.14 5.66
CA MET A 10 10.72 -0.12 6.36
C MET A 10 11.36 0.15 7.73
N GLY A 11 11.03 -0.66 8.75
CA GLY A 11 11.66 -0.50 10.06
C GLY A 11 10.98 -1.32 11.16
N TYR A 12 11.39 -1.12 12.41
CA TYR A 12 10.72 -1.70 13.56
C TYR A 12 9.72 -0.71 14.18
N GLY A 13 8.82 -1.22 15.01
CA GLY A 13 7.91 -0.36 15.77
C GLY A 13 8.68 0.58 16.70
N ARG A 14 8.17 1.81 16.87
CA ARG A 14 8.74 2.85 17.76
C ARG A 14 10.12 3.37 17.35
N SER A 15 10.45 3.34 16.06
CA SER A 15 11.70 3.89 15.50
C SER A 15 11.54 5.30 14.90
N GLY A 16 10.49 6.05 15.26
CA GLY A 16 10.24 7.38 14.69
C GLY A 16 9.66 7.40 13.27
N SER A 17 9.23 6.25 12.75
CA SER A 17 8.65 6.11 11.41
C SER A 17 7.39 6.97 11.21
N THR A 18 6.56 7.15 12.23
CA THR A 18 5.41 8.06 12.17
C THR A 18 5.85 9.53 12.07
N LEU A 19 6.92 9.94 12.76
CA LEU A 19 7.45 11.31 12.64
C LEU A 19 7.97 11.55 11.23
N LEU A 20 8.74 10.60 10.69
CA LEU A 20 9.26 10.69 9.33
C LEU A 20 8.13 10.74 8.29
N ASP A 21 7.13 9.87 8.43
CA ASP A 21 5.94 9.82 7.58
C ASP A 21 5.18 11.17 7.58
N THR A 22 4.96 11.77 8.75
CA THR A 22 4.35 13.09 8.88
C THR A 22 5.18 14.20 8.22
N ILE A 23 6.50 14.22 8.43
CA ILE A 23 7.39 15.24 7.83
C ILE A 23 7.35 15.14 6.30
N LEU A 24 7.38 13.92 5.76
CA LEU A 24 7.32 13.70 4.32
C LEU A 24 5.96 14.08 3.73
N GLY A 25 4.88 13.75 4.44
CA GLY A 25 3.50 14.06 4.04
C GLY A 25 3.16 15.55 3.99
N ASP A 26 3.94 16.41 4.66
CA ASP A 26 3.78 17.87 4.58
C ASP A 26 4.27 18.45 3.23
N HIS A 27 5.05 17.69 2.46
CA HIS A 27 5.58 18.15 1.19
C HIS A 27 4.49 18.20 0.09
N PRO A 28 4.39 19.29 -0.71
CA PRO A 28 3.29 19.49 -1.65
C PRO A 28 3.19 18.46 -2.79
N GLU A 29 4.25 17.69 -3.04
CA GLU A 29 4.29 16.65 -4.07
C GLU A 29 4.22 15.21 -3.52
N VAL A 30 4.10 15.06 -2.20
CA VAL A 30 4.11 13.78 -1.50
C VAL A 30 2.73 13.53 -0.89
N GLU A 31 2.22 12.31 -1.03
CA GLU A 31 1.05 11.82 -0.29
C GLU A 31 1.52 10.77 0.72
N SER A 32 1.29 11.00 2.01
CA SER A 32 1.48 9.96 3.01
C SER A 32 0.17 9.21 3.25
N VAL A 33 0.20 7.89 3.05
CA VAL A 33 -0.96 7.01 3.28
C VAL A 33 -0.88 6.23 4.59
N GLY A 34 0.13 6.52 5.42
CA GLY A 34 0.39 5.82 6.66
C GLY A 34 0.67 4.32 6.48
N GLU A 35 0.24 3.52 7.46
CA GLU A 35 0.40 2.06 7.42
C GLU A 35 -0.65 1.42 6.51
N LEU A 36 -0.45 1.49 5.20
CA LEU A 36 -1.39 0.99 4.19
C LEU A 36 -1.70 -0.51 4.33
N ALA A 37 -0.81 -1.30 4.94
CA ALA A 37 -1.08 -2.69 5.32
C ALA A 37 -2.25 -2.83 6.33
N ASN A 38 -2.63 -1.78 7.05
CA ASN A 38 -3.77 -1.81 7.95
C ASN A 38 -5.07 -1.32 7.28
N LEU A 39 -5.06 -0.97 5.99
CA LEU A 39 -6.20 -0.33 5.32
C LEU A 39 -7.49 -1.14 5.46
N LEU A 40 -7.46 -2.43 5.14
CA LEU A 40 -8.65 -3.29 5.22
C LEU A 40 -9.23 -3.36 6.63
N ARG A 41 -8.37 -3.53 7.64
CA ARG A 41 -8.79 -3.50 9.05
C ARG A 41 -9.43 -2.16 9.40
N ALA A 42 -8.77 -1.07 9.04
CA ALA A 42 -9.23 0.29 9.34
C ALA A 42 -10.56 0.61 8.63
N TRP A 43 -10.73 0.15 7.40
CA TRP A 43 -11.96 0.30 6.64
C TRP A 43 -13.09 -0.52 7.25
N SER A 44 -12.91 -1.84 7.44
CA SER A 44 -13.92 -2.73 8.00
C SER A 44 -14.39 -2.34 9.40
N ASN A 45 -13.49 -1.82 10.23
CA ASN A 45 -13.80 -1.35 11.59
C ASN A 45 -14.27 0.12 11.64
N ASP A 46 -14.36 0.80 10.49
CA ASP A 46 -14.63 2.23 10.39
C ASP A 46 -13.77 3.06 11.36
N GLU A 47 -12.46 2.77 11.40
CA GLU A 47 -11.48 3.45 12.26
C GLU A 47 -11.39 4.95 11.91
N PHE A 48 -10.83 5.75 12.82
CA PHE A 48 -10.60 7.17 12.56
C PHE A 48 -9.41 7.36 11.62
N CYS A 49 -9.59 8.21 10.61
CA CYS A 49 -8.54 8.71 9.73
C CYS A 49 -7.82 9.90 10.37
N ALA A 50 -6.60 10.21 9.92
CA ALA A 50 -5.85 11.41 10.31
C ALA A 50 -6.64 12.72 10.11
N CYS A 51 -7.57 12.75 9.15
CA CYS A 51 -8.49 13.89 8.95
C CYS A 51 -9.62 13.99 10.02
N GLN A 52 -9.57 13.20 11.10
CA GLN A 52 -10.53 13.16 12.20
C GLN A 52 -11.93 12.64 11.84
N ARG A 53 -12.14 12.19 10.60
CA ARG A 53 -13.37 11.52 10.18
C ARG A 53 -13.18 10.00 10.22
N ARG A 54 -14.29 9.30 10.42
CA ARG A 54 -14.41 7.85 10.23
C ARG A 54 -13.97 7.45 8.81
N ALA A 55 -13.41 6.25 8.64
CA ALA A 55 -12.89 5.76 7.36
C ALA A 55 -13.91 5.92 6.22
N HIS A 56 -15.16 5.51 6.44
CA HIS A 56 -16.26 5.63 5.47
C HIS A 56 -16.73 7.08 5.22
N LYS A 57 -16.31 8.03 6.06
CA LYS A 57 -16.61 9.46 5.95
C LYS A 57 -15.39 10.29 5.54
N CYS A 58 -14.23 9.67 5.33
CA CYS A 58 -13.06 10.34 4.82
C CYS A 58 -13.21 10.49 3.29
N PRO A 59 -13.28 11.72 2.74
CA PRO A 59 -13.49 11.91 1.30
C PRO A 59 -12.35 11.32 0.46
N PHE A 60 -11.12 11.38 0.97
CA PHE A 60 -9.95 10.78 0.30
C PHE A 60 -10.09 9.25 0.20
N TRP A 61 -10.25 8.57 1.35
CA TRP A 61 -10.32 7.11 1.37
C TRP A 61 -11.58 6.57 0.69
N GLN A 62 -12.69 7.30 0.74
CA GLN A 62 -13.90 6.92 0.03
C GLN A 62 -13.69 6.93 -1.49
N GLU A 63 -13.08 7.98 -2.03
CA GLU A 63 -12.76 8.07 -3.45
C GLU A 63 -11.73 7.02 -3.87
N VAL A 64 -10.69 6.79 -3.05
CA VAL A 64 -9.68 5.74 -3.31
C VAL A 64 -10.35 4.37 -3.34
N TRP A 65 -11.22 4.07 -2.37
CA TRP A 65 -11.92 2.79 -2.28
C TRP A 65 -12.80 2.55 -3.51
N GLN A 66 -13.61 3.54 -3.91
CA GLN A 66 -14.47 3.45 -5.09
C GLN A 66 -13.67 3.20 -6.37
N ARG A 67 -12.54 3.90 -6.54
CA ARG A 67 -11.65 3.69 -7.70
C ARG A 67 -10.99 2.32 -7.68
N TRP A 68 -10.60 1.85 -6.50
CA TRP A 68 -10.02 0.53 -6.34
C TRP A 68 -11.05 -0.56 -6.66
N GLU A 69 -12.28 -0.46 -6.15
CA GLU A 69 -13.39 -1.35 -6.51
C GLU A 69 -13.69 -1.33 -8.02
N ALA A 70 -13.69 -0.15 -8.64
CA ALA A 70 -13.92 -0.01 -10.09
C ALA A 70 -12.81 -0.61 -10.97
N SER A 71 -11.66 -1.00 -10.40
CA SER A 71 -10.54 -1.59 -11.15
C SER A 71 -10.71 -3.09 -11.49
N GLY A 72 -11.85 -3.69 -11.14
CA GLY A 72 -12.18 -5.07 -11.52
C GLY A 72 -11.25 -6.09 -10.85
N GLU A 73 -10.50 -6.86 -11.63
CA GLU A 73 -9.56 -7.87 -11.11
C GLU A 73 -8.53 -7.27 -10.15
N ALA A 74 -8.12 -6.02 -10.37
CA ALA A 74 -7.19 -5.29 -9.50
C ALA A 74 -7.85 -4.71 -8.24
N GLY A 75 -9.14 -4.97 -8.00
CA GLY A 75 -9.91 -4.46 -6.87
C GLY A 75 -9.67 -5.19 -5.55
N PRO A 76 -10.36 -4.77 -4.47
CA PRO A 76 -10.12 -5.23 -3.10
C PRO A 76 -10.58 -6.66 -2.81
N GLU A 77 -11.42 -7.26 -3.66
CA GLU A 77 -11.93 -8.63 -3.45
C GLU A 77 -10.78 -9.64 -3.30
N GLY A 78 -10.79 -10.43 -2.23
CA GLY A 78 -9.75 -11.43 -1.92
C GLY A 78 -8.39 -10.85 -1.50
N TYR A 79 -8.24 -9.52 -1.40
CA TYR A 79 -6.95 -8.90 -1.09
C TYR A 79 -6.44 -9.25 0.31
N GLU A 80 -7.33 -9.36 1.30
CA GLU A 80 -6.97 -9.67 2.70
C GLU A 80 -6.23 -11.01 2.82
N GLU A 81 -6.75 -12.06 2.20
CA GLU A 81 -6.18 -13.41 2.24
C GLU A 81 -4.78 -13.44 1.59
N LEU A 82 -4.63 -12.75 0.45
CA LEU A 82 -3.36 -12.60 -0.24
C LEU A 82 -2.36 -11.81 0.60
N GLN A 83 -2.82 -10.75 1.24
CA GLN A 83 -2.02 -9.91 2.11
C GLN A 83 -1.47 -10.69 3.30
N GLU A 84 -2.33 -11.41 4.02
CA GLU A 84 -1.94 -12.23 5.16
C GLU A 84 -0.93 -13.32 4.78
N ARG A 85 -1.10 -13.90 3.59
CA ARG A 85 -0.14 -14.86 3.04
C ARG A 85 1.23 -14.20 2.89
N TYR A 86 1.35 -13.05 2.24
CA TYR A 86 2.67 -12.50 1.86
C TYR A 86 3.32 -11.54 2.87
N GLN A 87 2.64 -11.14 3.94
CA GLN A 87 3.23 -10.23 4.95
C GLN A 87 3.93 -10.95 6.12
N ARG A 88 3.88 -12.28 6.20
CA ARG A 88 4.53 -13.03 7.30
C ARG A 88 6.05 -13.13 7.09
N LEU A 89 6.83 -12.67 8.06
CA LEU A 89 8.31 -12.64 8.01
C LEU A 89 8.95 -14.02 7.72
N ARG A 90 8.34 -15.11 8.19
CA ARG A 90 8.80 -16.50 7.93
C ARG A 90 8.70 -16.89 6.45
N GLN A 91 7.97 -16.12 5.65
CA GLN A 91 7.83 -16.35 4.23
C GLN A 91 8.87 -15.59 3.41
N LEU A 92 9.77 -14.81 4.00
CA LEU A 92 10.80 -14.07 3.24
C LEU A 92 11.67 -14.97 2.34
N PRO A 93 12.16 -16.15 2.76
CA PRO A 93 12.90 -17.04 1.86
C PRO A 93 12.01 -17.57 0.72
N ARG A 94 10.74 -17.86 1.01
CA ARG A 94 9.74 -18.28 0.01
C ARG A 94 9.37 -17.15 -0.93
N LEU A 95 9.31 -15.91 -0.46
CA LEU A 95 9.06 -14.71 -1.25
C LEU A 95 10.24 -14.39 -2.17
N ALA A 96 11.47 -14.52 -1.67
CA ALA A 96 12.67 -14.39 -2.49
C ALA A 96 12.73 -15.48 -3.58
N LEU A 97 12.30 -16.71 -3.25
CA LEU A 97 12.20 -17.80 -4.22
C LEU A 97 11.00 -17.64 -5.17
N ALA A 98 9.86 -17.14 -4.70
CA ALA A 98 8.67 -16.87 -5.53
C ALA A 98 8.82 -15.58 -6.37
N SER A 99 9.71 -14.67 -5.99
CA SER A 99 10.10 -13.57 -6.87
C SER A 99 11.00 -14.06 -8.00
N LEU A 100 11.68 -15.20 -7.82
CA LEU A 100 12.38 -15.94 -8.88
C LEU A 100 11.43 -16.84 -9.70
N LEU A 101 10.37 -17.35 -9.08
CA LEU A 101 9.38 -18.25 -9.68
C LEU A 101 7.97 -17.64 -9.55
N SER A 102 7.49 -16.99 -10.61
CA SER A 102 6.18 -16.33 -10.60
C SER A 102 5.06 -17.32 -10.27
N SER A 103 4.30 -17.04 -9.21
CA SER A 103 3.09 -17.81 -8.86
C SER A 103 1.86 -16.95 -9.12
N LYS A 104 0.78 -17.57 -9.64
CA LYS A 104 -0.48 -16.89 -9.97
C LYS A 104 -1.01 -16.06 -8.80
N THR A 105 -0.88 -16.55 -7.58
CA THR A 105 -1.32 -15.84 -6.37
C THR A 105 -0.46 -14.63 -6.02
N LEU A 106 0.83 -14.65 -6.34
CA LEU A 106 1.71 -13.48 -6.18
C LEU A 106 1.41 -12.43 -7.24
N GLU A 107 1.17 -12.86 -8.48
CA GLU A 107 0.75 -11.97 -9.57
C GLU A 107 -0.59 -11.30 -9.26
N ASP A 108 -1.55 -12.05 -8.72
CA ASP A 108 -2.84 -11.52 -8.30
C ASP A 108 -2.69 -10.49 -7.16
N TYR A 109 -1.89 -10.81 -6.14
CA TYR A 109 -1.59 -9.85 -5.07
C TYR A 109 -0.91 -8.59 -5.60
N ARG A 110 0.07 -8.73 -6.51
CA ARG A 110 0.75 -7.60 -7.17
C ARG A 110 -0.22 -6.78 -8.01
N CYS A 111 -1.13 -7.43 -8.75
CA CYS A 111 -2.15 -6.78 -9.57
C CYS A 111 -3.06 -5.91 -8.70
N LYS A 112 -3.58 -6.49 -7.61
CA LYS A 112 -4.47 -5.77 -6.69
C LYS A 112 -3.77 -4.67 -5.91
N THR A 113 -2.53 -4.91 -5.46
CA THR A 113 -1.71 -3.86 -4.82
C THR A 113 -1.45 -2.73 -5.80
N LYS A 114 -1.16 -3.03 -7.07
CA LYS A 114 -1.00 -2.01 -8.11
C LYS A 114 -2.27 -1.16 -8.28
N GLY A 115 -3.44 -1.79 -8.37
CA GLY A 115 -4.73 -1.09 -8.45
C GLY A 115 -4.95 -0.13 -7.27
N LEU A 116 -4.58 -0.54 -6.06
CA LEU A 116 -4.64 0.33 -4.88
C LEU A 116 -3.70 1.54 -5.01
N PHE A 117 -2.45 1.35 -5.42
CA PHE A 117 -1.52 2.48 -5.62
C PHE A 117 -1.93 3.40 -6.77
N GLU A 118 -2.50 2.85 -7.85
CA GLU A 118 -3.06 3.63 -8.95
C GLU A 118 -4.27 4.47 -8.50
N ALA A 119 -5.15 3.89 -7.66
CA ALA A 119 -6.25 4.64 -7.05
C ALA A 119 -5.75 5.77 -6.16
N VAL A 120 -4.78 5.51 -5.26
CA VAL A 120 -4.17 6.55 -4.42
C VAL A 120 -3.51 7.65 -5.26
N ALA A 121 -2.74 7.29 -6.29
CA ALA A 121 -2.09 8.25 -7.17
C ALA A 121 -3.11 9.14 -7.89
N ALA A 122 -4.21 8.55 -8.37
CA ALA A 122 -5.25 9.26 -9.09
C ALA A 122 -6.04 10.23 -8.21
N VAL A 123 -6.27 9.89 -6.93
CA VAL A 123 -6.99 10.76 -5.98
C VAL A 123 -6.10 11.85 -5.41
N SER A 124 -4.88 11.51 -5.01
CA SER A 124 -3.93 12.47 -4.43
C SER A 124 -3.43 13.48 -5.47
N GLY A 125 -3.26 13.05 -6.72
CA GLY A 125 -2.58 13.84 -7.76
C GLY A 125 -1.09 14.11 -7.44
N LYS A 126 -0.54 13.43 -6.43
CA LYS A 126 0.84 13.62 -5.94
C LYS A 126 1.81 12.73 -6.72
N LYS A 127 3.08 13.17 -6.77
CA LYS A 127 4.13 12.48 -7.53
C LYS A 127 4.73 11.29 -6.77
N VAL A 128 4.68 11.34 -5.44
CA VAL A 128 5.27 10.34 -4.55
C VAL A 128 4.25 9.89 -3.53
N ILE A 129 4.12 8.58 -3.33
CA ILE A 129 3.28 7.99 -2.29
C ILE A 129 4.20 7.40 -1.21
N VAL A 130 3.97 7.75 0.04
CA VAL A 130 4.68 7.19 1.19
C VAL A 130 3.82 6.12 1.83
N ASP A 131 4.33 4.89 1.88
CA ASP A 131 3.73 3.78 2.60
C ASP A 131 4.63 3.42 3.79
N SER A 132 4.14 3.64 5.00
CA SER A 132 4.88 3.43 6.23
C SER A 132 4.55 2.11 6.93
N SER A 133 4.15 1.07 6.19
CA SER A 133 3.70 -0.21 6.77
C SER A 133 4.80 -1.02 7.48
N LYS A 134 6.08 -0.66 7.36
CA LYS A 134 7.23 -1.25 8.07
C LYS A 134 7.54 -2.73 7.78
N ASN A 135 6.62 -3.46 7.15
CA ASN A 135 6.71 -4.90 6.89
C ASN A 135 7.70 -5.23 5.73
N PRO A 136 8.77 -6.00 5.96
CA PRO A 136 9.72 -6.31 4.89
C PRO A 136 9.12 -7.12 3.72
N GLY A 137 8.19 -8.03 4.01
CA GLY A 137 7.52 -8.84 2.98
C GLY A 137 6.70 -8.00 2.01
N ARG A 138 5.97 -7.00 2.54
CA ARG A 138 5.28 -6.01 1.71
C ARG A 138 6.25 -5.21 0.84
N GLY A 139 7.35 -4.72 1.41
CA GLY A 139 8.37 -3.98 0.66
C GLY A 139 8.94 -4.77 -0.51
N LEU A 140 9.23 -6.07 -0.32
CA LEU A 140 9.67 -6.97 -1.39
C LEU A 140 8.61 -7.19 -2.48
N VAL A 141 7.34 -7.34 -2.10
CA VAL A 141 6.26 -7.47 -3.09
C VAL A 141 6.14 -6.21 -3.92
N LEU A 142 6.13 -5.03 -3.28
CA LEU A 142 6.05 -3.73 -3.95
C LEU A 142 7.17 -3.55 -4.97
N ALA A 143 8.42 -3.86 -4.59
CA ALA A 143 9.59 -3.75 -5.46
C ALA A 143 9.48 -4.62 -6.73
N GLY A 144 8.63 -5.66 -6.71
CA GLY A 144 8.38 -6.53 -7.85
C GLY A 144 7.16 -6.18 -8.70
N ILE A 145 6.47 -5.07 -8.45
CA ILE A 145 5.27 -4.65 -9.21
C ILE A 145 5.68 -3.81 -10.43
N PRO A 146 5.40 -4.25 -11.67
CA PRO A 146 5.65 -3.44 -12.86
C PRO A 146 4.83 -2.14 -12.86
N GLY A 147 5.52 -1.00 -12.95
CA GLY A 147 4.92 0.33 -12.94
C GLY A 147 5.06 1.09 -11.62
N LEU A 148 5.64 0.47 -10.57
CA LEU A 148 6.04 1.17 -9.35
C LEU A 148 7.57 1.41 -9.34
N ASP A 149 8.01 2.65 -9.09
CA ASP A 149 9.39 3.02 -8.78
C ASP A 149 9.53 3.06 -7.25
N VAL A 150 9.87 1.92 -6.65
CA VAL A 150 9.93 1.75 -5.18
C VAL A 150 11.30 2.17 -4.65
N ARG A 151 11.29 3.04 -3.63
CA ARG A 151 12.44 3.50 -2.86
C ARG A 151 12.27 3.03 -1.41
N LEU A 152 13.26 2.29 -0.90
CA LEU A 152 13.30 1.74 0.45
C LEU A 152 14.20 2.57 1.36
#